data_AF-A0A9X2XBD3-F1
#
_entry.id   AF-A0A9X2XBD3-F1
#
_cell.length_a   1.000
_cell.length_b   1.000
_cell.length_c   1.000
_cell.angle_alpha   90.00
_cell.angle_beta   90.00
_cell.angle_gamma   90.00
#
_symmetry.space_group_name_H-M   'P 1'
#
loop_
_entity.id
_entity.type
_entity.pdbx_description
1 polymer ?
#
loop_
_entity_poly.entity_id
_entity_poly.type
_entity_poly.pdbx_seq_one_letter_code
_entity_poly.pdbx_strand_id
1 'polypeptide(L)'
;MVIGNREYFYESQLERDFIYVCLASRLVKDYFDQPPRVTIMWEDGRMGAHTFDGLVTLTNGSRAAVDVKPKCRIRHSRVREIHRLVEEQVGTAFADVYLLRSEDHIHPDDVHDAKVLLRARQFACATSDAAIARLVGRLYGWCRLRDLVAASGLGADGFNAAVRLIGDGVLEVRDCDPISYECFVRRTRA
;
A
#
# COMPACT_ATOMS: atom_id res chain seq x y z
N MET A 1 14.56 4.08 -0.51
CA MET A 1 14.05 3.30 0.65
C MET A 1 14.24 1.83 0.36
N VAL A 2 14.75 1.04 1.30
CA VAL A 2 15.00 -0.40 1.12
C VAL A 2 13.93 -1.22 1.83
N ILE A 3 13.26 -2.12 1.11
CA ILE A 3 12.32 -3.11 1.66
C ILE A 3 12.68 -4.47 1.06
N GLY A 4 13.06 -5.42 1.93
CA GLY A 4 13.62 -6.70 1.47
C GLY A 4 14.91 -6.46 0.67
N ASN A 5 14.96 -6.98 -0.55
CA ASN A 5 16.13 -6.90 -1.43
C ASN A 5 15.98 -5.85 -2.55
N ARG A 6 15.01 -4.93 -2.43
CA ARG A 6 14.75 -3.88 -3.43
C ARG A 6 14.89 -2.49 -2.82
N GLU A 7 15.46 -1.59 -3.60
CA GLU A 7 15.50 -0.17 -3.33
C GLU A 7 14.46 0.55 -4.20
N TYR A 8 13.70 1.44 -3.57
CA TYR A 8 12.67 2.26 -4.20
C TYR A 8 13.07 3.73 -4.11
N PHE A 9 13.01 4.43 -5.25
CA PHE A 9 13.28 5.87 -5.34
C PHE A 9 11.99 6.69 -5.22
N TYR A 10 12.12 7.88 -4.62
CA TYR A 10 11.04 8.86 -4.47
C TYR A 10 11.65 10.24 -4.26
N GLU A 11 10.90 11.28 -4.63
CA GLU A 11 11.32 12.68 -4.56
C GLU A 11 10.58 13.45 -3.46
N SER A 12 9.55 12.86 -2.87
CA SER A 12 8.78 13.48 -1.78
C SER A 12 8.36 12.51 -0.69
N GLN A 13 8.02 13.06 0.49
CA GLN A 13 7.48 12.28 1.60
C GLN A 13 6.14 11.61 1.23
N LEU A 14 5.29 12.32 0.47
CA LEU A 14 3.98 11.81 0.06
C LEU A 14 4.12 10.61 -0.88
N GLU A 15 5.09 10.65 -1.81
CA GLU A 15 5.43 9.50 -2.66
C GLU A 15 5.93 8.32 -1.84
N ARG A 16 6.87 8.54 -0.90
CA ARG A 16 7.35 7.48 -0.01
C ARG A 16 6.20 6.81 0.75
N ASP A 17 5.31 7.62 1.30
CA ASP A 17 4.18 7.16 2.09
C ASP A 17 3.16 6.40 1.21
N PHE A 18 2.97 6.80 -0.05
CA PHE A 18 2.21 6.02 -1.04
C PHE A 18 2.85 4.67 -1.37
N ILE A 19 4.18 4.63 -1.53
CA ILE A 19 4.92 3.37 -1.78
C ILE A 19 4.71 2.41 -0.62
N TYR A 20 4.80 2.87 0.64
CA TYR A 20 4.52 2.04 1.81
C TYR A 20 3.14 1.37 1.72
N VAL A 21 2.09 2.15 1.45
CA VAL A 21 0.72 1.65 1.33
C VAL A 21 0.59 0.64 0.18
N CYS A 22 1.23 0.90 -0.97
CA CYS A 22 1.24 -0.03 -2.10
C CYS A 22 1.89 -1.36 -1.74
N LEU A 23 3.08 -1.34 -1.13
CA LEU A 23 3.82 -2.57 -0.78
C LEU A 23 3.13 -3.38 0.33
N ALA A 24 2.35 -2.73 1.19
CA ALA A 24 1.57 -3.39 2.24
C ALA A 24 0.30 -4.07 1.68
N SER A 25 -0.31 -3.48 0.65
CA SER A 25 -1.59 -3.92 0.09
C SER A 25 -1.54 -5.30 -0.54
N ARG A 26 -2.50 -6.16 -0.18
CA ARG A 26 -2.71 -7.48 -0.80
C ARG A 26 -3.21 -7.44 -2.26
N LEU A 27 -3.65 -6.26 -2.72
CA LEU A 27 -4.13 -6.07 -4.09
C LEU A 27 -3.00 -5.70 -5.05
N VAL A 28 -1.86 -5.25 -4.51
CA VAL A 28 -0.69 -4.85 -5.30
C VAL A 28 0.27 -6.04 -5.41
N LYS A 29 0.60 -6.40 -6.64
CA LYS A 29 1.58 -7.43 -6.96
C LYS A 29 2.99 -6.84 -7.07
N ASP A 30 3.12 -5.68 -7.69
CA ASP A 30 4.40 -5.03 -7.91
C ASP A 30 4.25 -3.50 -7.97
N TYR A 31 5.31 -2.80 -7.57
CA TYR A 31 5.42 -1.35 -7.69
C TYR A 31 6.75 -1.04 -8.40
N PHE A 32 6.67 -0.33 -9.52
CA PHE A 32 7.84 0.16 -10.24
C PHE A 32 7.90 1.68 -10.12
N ASP A 33 8.83 2.21 -9.33
CA ASP A 33 9.09 3.65 -9.22
C ASP A 33 9.67 4.20 -10.52
N GLN A 34 9.22 5.41 -10.88
CA GLN A 34 9.70 6.16 -12.05
C GLN A 34 9.82 5.31 -13.34
N PRO A 35 8.72 4.68 -13.80
CA PRO A 35 8.71 3.88 -15.03
C PRO A 35 9.18 4.68 -16.26
N PRO A 36 9.46 4.01 -17.40
CA PRO A 36 9.88 4.67 -18.63
C PRO A 36 9.00 5.88 -18.97
N ARG A 37 9.69 6.96 -19.34
CA ARG A 37 9.08 8.23 -19.72
C ARG A 37 8.14 8.05 -20.92
N VAL A 38 6.98 8.68 -20.83
CA VAL A 38 5.99 8.74 -21.89
C VAL A 38 6.13 10.05 -22.65
N THR A 39 6.06 9.98 -23.97
CA THR A 39 6.03 11.16 -24.84
C THR A 39 4.58 11.55 -25.11
N ILE A 40 4.27 12.85 -25.05
CA ILE A 40 2.95 13.40 -25.35
C ILE A 40 3.09 14.51 -26.38
N MET A 41 2.06 14.68 -27.21
CA MET A 41 1.90 15.85 -28.07
C MET A 41 0.84 16.77 -27.46
N TRP A 42 1.19 18.03 -27.25
CA TRP A 42 0.25 19.04 -26.77
C TRP A 42 -0.69 19.47 -27.90
N GLU A 43 -1.81 20.11 -27.54
CA GLU A 43 -2.80 20.60 -28.53
C GLU A 43 -2.19 21.61 -29.52
N ASP A 44 -1.12 22.33 -29.14
CA ASP A 44 -0.37 23.25 -30.00
C ASP A 44 0.65 22.55 -30.91
N GLY A 45 0.69 21.21 -30.91
CA GLY A 45 1.60 20.37 -31.69
C GLY A 45 3.00 20.23 -31.09
N ARG A 46 3.30 20.85 -29.94
CA ARG A 46 4.61 20.69 -29.30
C ARG A 46 4.74 19.30 -28.68
N MET A 47 5.95 18.76 -28.68
CA MET A 47 6.27 17.52 -27.96
C MET A 47 6.58 17.82 -26.50
N GLY A 48 5.96 17.07 -25.60
CA GLY A 48 6.27 17.01 -24.18
C GLY A 48 6.64 15.61 -23.76
N ALA A 49 7.09 15.47 -22.51
CA ALA A 49 7.33 14.15 -21.94
C ALA A 49 7.02 14.15 -20.44
N HIS A 50 6.54 13.01 -19.97
CA HIS A 50 6.09 12.81 -18.59
C HIS A 50 6.64 11.50 -18.04
N THR A 51 7.13 11.52 -16.81
CA THR A 51 7.48 10.32 -16.05
C THR A 51 6.50 10.25 -14.88
N PHE A 52 5.73 9.18 -14.80
CA PHE A 52 4.87 8.93 -13.66
C PHE A 52 5.71 8.64 -12.42
N ASP A 53 5.19 8.95 -11.23
CA ASP A 53 5.88 8.66 -9.98
C ASP A 53 5.93 7.14 -9.71
N GLY A 54 4.97 6.37 -10.24
CA GLY A 54 5.02 4.91 -10.23
C GLY A 54 4.08 4.20 -11.19
N LEU A 55 4.38 2.93 -11.46
CA LEU A 55 3.51 1.99 -12.15
C LEU A 55 3.18 0.83 -11.20
N VAL A 56 1.90 0.73 -10.82
CA VAL A 56 1.39 -0.30 -9.91
C VAL A 56 0.83 -1.45 -10.74
N THR A 57 1.32 -2.67 -10.51
CA THR A 57 0.70 -3.88 -11.06
C THR A 57 -0.17 -4.52 -9.99
N LEU A 58 -1.45 -4.70 -10.26
CA LEU A 58 -2.39 -5.36 -9.37
C LEU A 58 -2.33 -6.89 -9.50
N THR A 59 -2.84 -7.60 -8.50
CA THR A 59 -2.86 -9.08 -8.50
C THR A 59 -3.71 -9.69 -9.60
N ASN A 60 -4.71 -8.96 -10.12
CA ASN A 60 -5.50 -9.36 -11.28
C ASN A 60 -4.81 -9.08 -12.63
N GLY A 61 -3.59 -8.52 -12.63
CA GLY A 61 -2.82 -8.19 -13.82
C GLY A 61 -3.03 -6.78 -14.36
N SER A 62 -4.04 -6.04 -13.88
CA SER A 62 -4.26 -4.65 -14.29
C SER A 62 -3.13 -3.74 -13.81
N ARG A 63 -2.83 -2.70 -14.59
CA ARG A 63 -1.77 -1.72 -14.35
C ARG A 63 -2.36 -0.34 -14.10
N ALA A 64 -1.88 0.34 -13.08
CA ALA A 64 -2.22 1.72 -12.78
C ALA A 64 -0.97 2.60 -12.82
N ALA A 65 -0.96 3.60 -13.72
CA ALA A 65 0.06 4.65 -13.72
C ALA A 65 -0.33 5.72 -12.70
N VAL A 66 0.59 6.12 -11.83
CA VAL A 66 0.27 6.99 -10.69
C VAL A 66 1.17 8.21 -10.65
N ASP A 67 0.54 9.37 -10.50
CA ASP A 67 1.19 10.58 -9.99
C ASP A 67 0.74 10.82 -8.55
N VAL A 68 1.71 11.11 -7.69
CA VAL A 68 1.50 11.50 -6.30
C VAL A 68 1.88 12.97 -6.17
N LYS A 69 0.88 13.84 -5.95
CA LYS A 69 1.11 15.29 -5.86
C LYS A 69 0.36 15.87 -4.66
N PRO A 70 1.01 16.74 -3.86
CA PRO A 70 0.31 17.49 -2.82
C PRO A 70 -0.85 18.29 -3.43
N LYS A 71 -2.00 18.35 -2.74
CA LYS A 71 -3.21 19.04 -3.23
C LYS A 71 -2.94 20.45 -3.76
N CYS A 72 -2.12 21.21 -3.02
CA CYS A 72 -1.78 22.58 -3.38
C CYS A 72 -1.04 22.70 -4.72
N ARG A 73 -0.36 21.62 -5.17
CA ARG A 73 0.38 21.59 -6.44
C ARG A 73 -0.43 21.05 -7.61
N ILE A 74 -1.54 20.35 -7.38
CA ILE A 74 -2.33 19.70 -8.46
C ILE A 74 -2.76 20.69 -9.54
N ARG A 75 -3.25 21.88 -9.16
CA ARG A 75 -3.73 22.86 -10.15
C ARG A 75 -2.59 23.42 -11.01
N HIS A 76 -1.42 23.65 -10.41
CA HIS A 76 -0.28 24.26 -11.10
C HIS A 76 0.56 23.27 -11.89
N SER A 77 0.52 21.97 -11.56
CA SER A 77 1.33 20.94 -12.23
C SER A 77 0.79 20.51 -13.59
N ARG A 78 -0.44 20.90 -13.97
CA ARG A 78 -1.15 20.41 -15.17
C ARG A 78 -1.28 18.88 -15.25
N VAL A 79 -1.08 18.17 -14.14
CA VAL A 79 -1.02 16.69 -14.12
C VAL A 79 -2.29 16.04 -14.68
N ARG A 80 -3.46 16.66 -14.49
CA ARG A 80 -4.73 16.16 -15.04
C ARG A 80 -4.79 16.27 -16.57
N GLU A 81 -4.26 17.35 -17.13
CA GLU A 81 -4.17 17.53 -18.57
C GLU A 81 -3.18 16.53 -19.18
N ILE A 82 -2.04 16.31 -18.51
CA ILE A 82 -1.06 15.28 -18.88
C ILE A 82 -1.70 13.89 -18.87
N HIS A 83 -2.44 13.52 -17.80
CA HIS A 83 -3.12 12.23 -17.72
C HIS A 83 -4.10 12.04 -18.87
N ARG A 84 -4.93 13.05 -19.16
CA ARG A 84 -5.85 13.03 -20.30
C ARG A 84 -5.10 12.79 -21.62
N LEU A 85 -4.02 13.53 -21.88
CA LEU A 85 -3.25 13.40 -23.12
C LEU A 85 -2.56 12.03 -23.23
N VAL A 86 -2.01 11.51 -22.14
CA VAL A 86 -1.40 10.17 -22.12
C VAL A 86 -2.45 9.09 -22.38
N GLU A 87 -3.61 9.20 -21.75
CA GLU A 87 -4.71 8.26 -21.93
C GLU A 87 -5.24 8.27 -23.38
N GLU A 88 -5.39 9.45 -23.99
CA GLU A 88 -5.82 9.61 -25.38
C GLU A 88 -4.79 9.10 -26.40
N GLN A 89 -3.49 9.34 -26.16
CA GLN A 89 -2.44 9.08 -27.15
C GLN A 89 -1.76 7.71 -26.99
N VAL A 90 -1.72 7.19 -25.76
CA VAL A 90 -1.00 5.96 -25.41
C VAL A 90 -1.97 4.89 -24.89
N GLY A 91 -2.95 5.31 -24.08
CA GLY A 91 -3.97 4.43 -23.52
C GLY A 91 -3.42 3.18 -22.86
N THR A 92 -4.14 2.06 -23.03
CA THR A 92 -3.87 0.78 -22.37
C THR A 92 -2.52 0.16 -22.71
N ALA A 93 -1.79 0.66 -23.71
CA ALA A 93 -0.41 0.24 -23.96
C ALA A 93 0.49 0.52 -22.75
N PHE A 94 0.29 1.64 -22.06
CA PHE A 94 1.07 2.02 -20.87
C PHE A 94 0.45 1.51 -19.57
N ALA A 95 -0.82 1.83 -19.31
CA ALA A 95 -1.56 1.42 -18.12
C ALA A 95 -3.06 1.35 -18.40
N ASP A 96 -3.78 0.53 -17.64
CA ASP A 96 -5.23 0.38 -17.76
C ASP A 96 -5.99 1.54 -17.11
N VAL A 97 -5.38 2.17 -16.10
CA VAL A 97 -5.93 3.35 -15.42
C VAL A 97 -4.83 4.34 -15.05
N TYR A 98 -5.18 5.62 -15.01
CA TYR A 98 -4.29 6.72 -14.63
C TYR A 98 -4.82 7.37 -13.35
N LEU A 99 -4.01 7.38 -12.30
CA LEU A 99 -4.43 7.79 -10.96
C LEU A 99 -3.61 8.98 -10.48
N LEU A 100 -4.31 10.01 -10.03
CA LEU A 100 -3.72 11.07 -9.23
C LEU A 100 -3.99 10.79 -7.75
N ARG A 101 -2.93 10.72 -6.95
CA ARG A 101 -2.98 10.53 -5.51
C ARG A 101 -2.44 11.75 -4.80
N SER A 102 -3.02 12.02 -3.64
CA SER A 102 -2.75 13.20 -2.81
C SER A 102 -3.01 12.83 -1.35
N GLU A 103 -2.92 13.80 -0.45
CA GLU A 103 -3.24 13.65 0.97
C GLU A 103 -4.69 13.17 1.22
N ASP A 104 -5.61 13.33 0.25
CA ASP A 104 -6.97 12.75 0.33
C ASP A 104 -6.99 11.22 0.24
N HIS A 105 -5.94 10.64 -0.29
CA HIS A 105 -5.89 9.22 -0.66
C HIS A 105 -4.83 8.45 0.13
N ILE A 106 -4.00 9.15 0.90
CA ILE A 106 -2.85 8.61 1.61
C ILE A 106 -3.02 9.04 3.07
N HIS A 107 -3.82 8.29 3.83
CA HIS A 107 -4.09 8.61 5.21
C HIS A 107 -2.87 8.26 6.09
N PRO A 108 -2.50 9.09 7.08
CA PRO A 108 -1.37 8.80 7.97
C PRO A 108 -1.49 7.45 8.70
N ASP A 109 -2.70 7.03 9.03
CA ASP A 109 -2.94 5.73 9.69
C ASP A 109 -2.69 4.55 8.76
N ASP A 110 -3.09 4.63 7.48
CA ASP A 110 -2.77 3.61 6.47
C ASP A 110 -1.25 3.47 6.30
N VAL A 111 -0.54 4.60 6.37
CA VAL A 111 0.92 4.64 6.25
C VAL A 111 1.58 4.04 7.49
N HIS A 112 1.05 4.30 8.69
CA HIS A 112 1.49 3.67 9.93
C HIS A 112 1.29 2.16 9.87
N ASP A 113 0.10 1.70 9.50
CA ASP A 113 -0.26 0.29 9.38
C ASP A 113 0.62 -0.43 8.36
N ALA A 114 0.83 0.21 7.20
CA ALA A 114 1.72 -0.29 6.17
C ALA A 114 3.15 -0.50 6.69
N LYS A 115 3.69 0.47 7.44
CA LYS A 115 5.03 0.36 8.05
C LYS A 115 5.10 -0.77 9.07
N VAL A 116 4.09 -0.88 9.93
CA VAL A 116 4.01 -1.95 10.94
C VAL A 116 3.94 -3.33 10.26
N LEU A 117 3.12 -3.47 9.21
CA LEU A 117 2.99 -4.71 8.45
C LEU A 117 4.28 -5.08 7.69
N LEU A 118 4.88 -4.15 6.96
CA LEU A 118 6.12 -4.43 6.23
C LEU A 118 7.26 -4.81 7.20
N ARG A 119 7.34 -4.16 8.37
CA ARG A 119 8.26 -4.57 9.42
C ARG A 119 7.96 -5.98 9.89
N ALA A 120 6.70 -6.30 10.20
CA ALA A 120 6.32 -7.64 10.64
C ALA A 120 6.66 -8.71 9.60
N ARG A 121 6.53 -8.42 8.30
CA ARG A 121 6.93 -9.34 7.21
C ARG A 121 8.44 -9.64 7.17
N GLN A 122 9.30 -8.73 7.63
CA GLN A 122 10.75 -8.99 7.74
C GLN A 122 11.10 -10.02 8.82
N PHE A 123 10.24 -10.17 9.83
CA PHE A 123 10.42 -11.11 10.94
C PHE A 123 9.44 -12.29 10.84
N ALA A 124 9.23 -12.80 9.63
CA ALA A 124 8.33 -13.92 9.41
C ALA A 124 8.82 -15.19 10.13
N CYS A 125 7.93 -15.82 10.89
CA CYS A 125 8.23 -17.04 11.64
C CYS A 125 7.00 -17.96 11.58
N ALA A 126 7.08 -19.01 10.76
CA ALA A 126 5.97 -19.92 10.49
C ALA A 126 5.41 -20.56 11.78
N THR A 127 6.26 -20.85 12.76
CA THR A 127 5.85 -21.40 14.06
C THR A 127 4.97 -20.41 14.84
N SER A 128 5.39 -19.15 14.90
CA SER A 128 4.62 -18.09 15.57
C SER A 128 3.32 -17.79 14.83
N ASP A 129 3.35 -17.79 13.50
CA ASP A 129 2.17 -17.60 12.65
C ASP A 129 1.14 -18.71 12.89
N ALA A 130 1.57 -19.97 12.90
CA ALA A 130 0.69 -21.11 13.18
C ALA A 130 0.09 -21.06 14.60
N ALA A 131 0.89 -20.63 15.59
CA ALA A 131 0.44 -20.52 16.98
C ALA A 131 -0.65 -19.46 17.14
N ILE A 132 -0.47 -18.27 16.55
CA ILE A 132 -1.48 -17.21 16.57
C ILE A 132 -2.71 -17.62 15.76
N ALA A 133 -2.52 -18.17 14.55
CA ALA A 133 -3.64 -18.61 13.71
C ALA A 133 -4.55 -19.63 14.42
N ARG A 134 -3.98 -20.54 15.22
CA ARG A 134 -4.75 -21.48 16.06
C ARG A 134 -5.59 -20.80 17.13
N LEU A 135 -5.09 -19.72 17.74
CA LEU A 135 -5.85 -18.92 18.71
C LEU A 135 -6.96 -18.14 18.01
N VAL A 136 -6.64 -17.50 16.88
CA VAL A 136 -7.61 -16.77 16.04
C VAL A 136 -8.74 -17.69 15.56
N GLY A 137 -8.44 -18.95 15.23
CA GLY A 137 -9.44 -19.94 14.83
C GLY A 137 -10.51 -20.24 15.88
N ARG A 138 -10.24 -19.94 17.17
CA ARG A 138 -11.16 -20.12 18.30
C ARG A 138 -11.78 -18.82 18.79
N LEU A 139 -11.45 -17.70 18.15
CA LEU A 139 -11.88 -16.38 18.58
C LEU A 139 -13.35 -16.14 18.21
N TYR A 140 -14.13 -15.67 19.18
CA TYR A 140 -15.51 -15.22 18.97
C TYR A 140 -15.62 -13.73 19.34
N GLY A 141 -16.10 -12.92 18.40
CA GLY A 141 -16.25 -11.49 18.62
C GLY A 141 -14.91 -10.73 18.61
N TRP A 142 -14.90 -9.56 19.23
CA TRP A 142 -13.74 -8.67 19.30
C TRP A 142 -12.92 -8.92 20.56
N CYS A 143 -11.59 -8.95 20.43
CA CYS A 143 -10.66 -8.89 21.56
C CYS A 143 -9.59 -7.82 21.32
N ARG A 144 -8.82 -7.45 22.35
CA ARG A 144 -7.63 -6.63 22.11
C ARG A 144 -6.51 -7.47 21.52
N LEU A 145 -5.69 -6.87 20.66
CA LEU A 145 -4.52 -7.54 20.09
C LEU A 145 -3.55 -8.02 21.18
N ARG A 146 -3.34 -7.22 22.23
CA ARG A 146 -2.52 -7.61 23.39
C ARG A 146 -2.98 -8.90 24.07
N ASP A 147 -4.27 -9.17 24.14
CA ASP A 147 -4.80 -10.34 24.84
C ASP A 147 -4.52 -11.61 24.02
N LEU A 148 -4.61 -11.50 22.69
CA LEU A 148 -4.21 -12.55 21.76
C LEU A 148 -2.71 -12.85 21.86
N VAL A 149 -1.89 -11.79 21.92
CA VAL A 149 -0.43 -11.93 22.09
C VAL A 149 -0.08 -12.54 23.44
N ALA A 150 -0.69 -12.08 24.54
CA ALA A 150 -0.49 -12.63 25.88
C ALA A 150 -0.88 -14.11 25.95
N ALA A 151 -2.02 -14.48 25.38
CA ALA A 151 -2.49 -15.87 25.32
C ALA A 151 -1.55 -16.81 24.53
N SER A 152 -0.78 -16.25 23.59
CA SER A 152 0.20 -17.03 22.83
C SER A 152 1.49 -17.33 23.60
N GLY A 153 1.85 -16.48 24.58
CA GLY A 153 3.14 -16.55 25.26
C GLY A 153 4.34 -16.13 24.40
N LEU A 154 4.14 -15.59 23.19
CA LEU A 154 5.19 -15.32 22.20
C LEU A 154 5.71 -13.87 22.20
N GLY A 155 5.10 -12.98 22.99
CA GLY A 155 5.51 -11.57 23.06
C GLY A 155 5.57 -10.89 21.70
N ALA A 156 6.72 -10.28 21.37
CA ALA A 156 6.91 -9.55 20.11
C ALA A 156 6.71 -10.41 18.85
N ASP A 157 7.06 -11.70 18.89
CA ASP A 157 6.85 -12.60 17.76
C ASP A 157 5.36 -12.90 17.55
N GLY A 158 4.60 -13.00 18.64
CA GLY A 158 3.14 -13.12 18.60
C GLY A 158 2.48 -11.86 18.02
N PHE A 159 2.98 -10.67 18.37
CA PHE A 159 2.51 -9.42 17.79
C PHE A 159 2.79 -9.38 16.28
N ASN A 160 4.02 -9.64 15.85
CA ASN A 160 4.37 -9.65 14.43
C ASN A 160 3.53 -10.67 13.64
N ALA A 161 3.29 -11.86 14.21
CA ALA A 161 2.43 -12.88 13.62
C ALA A 161 0.97 -12.42 13.48
N ALA A 162 0.41 -11.79 14.50
CA ALA A 162 -0.94 -11.25 14.42
C ALA A 162 -1.07 -10.11 13.40
N VAL A 163 -0.07 -9.22 13.31
CA VAL A 163 0.00 -8.18 12.27
C VAL A 163 0.03 -8.77 10.87
N ARG A 164 0.81 -9.84 10.63
CA ARG A 164 0.82 -10.54 9.34
C ARG A 164 -0.55 -11.11 8.99
N LEU A 165 -1.25 -11.72 9.96
CA LEU A 165 -2.62 -12.22 9.76
C LEU A 165 -3.64 -11.10 9.48
N ILE A 166 -3.42 -9.88 9.99
CA ILE A 166 -4.20 -8.70 9.58
C ILE A 166 -3.92 -8.37 8.11
N GLY A 167 -2.65 -8.32 7.72
CA GLY A 167 -2.24 -8.05 6.34
C GLY A 167 -2.74 -9.11 5.33
N ASP A 168 -2.89 -10.36 5.78
CA ASP A 168 -3.42 -11.47 4.98
C ASP A 168 -4.96 -11.49 4.94
N GLY A 169 -5.63 -10.62 5.70
CA GLY A 169 -7.09 -10.54 5.78
C GLY A 169 -7.74 -11.67 6.58
N VAL A 170 -6.98 -12.35 7.45
CA VAL A 170 -7.48 -13.37 8.39
C VAL A 170 -8.04 -12.71 9.65
N LEU A 171 -7.40 -11.62 10.08
CA LEU A 171 -7.88 -10.73 11.12
C LEU A 171 -8.30 -9.39 10.52
N GLU A 172 -9.30 -8.77 11.10
CA GLU A 172 -9.67 -7.38 10.82
C GLU A 172 -9.62 -6.54 12.09
N VAL A 173 -9.26 -5.27 11.91
CA VAL A 173 -9.19 -4.27 12.98
C VAL A 173 -10.52 -3.51 13.05
N ARG A 174 -10.98 -3.18 14.26
CA ARG A 174 -12.25 -2.48 14.47
C ARG A 174 -12.15 -1.02 14.06
N ASP A 175 -13.24 -0.47 13.53
CA ASP A 175 -13.47 0.98 13.31
C ASP A 175 -12.38 1.70 12.51
N CYS A 176 -11.58 0.96 11.72
CA CYS A 176 -10.38 1.48 11.04
C CYS A 176 -9.34 2.09 12.00
N ASP A 177 -9.29 1.61 13.25
CA ASP A 177 -8.24 2.00 14.20
C ASP A 177 -6.85 1.61 13.66
N PRO A 178 -5.81 2.44 13.89
CA PRO A 178 -4.45 2.06 13.54
C PRO A 178 -4.02 0.77 14.25
N ILE A 179 -3.26 -0.07 13.55
CA ILE A 179 -2.64 -1.26 14.10
C ILE A 179 -1.74 -0.86 15.26
N SER A 180 -2.14 -1.29 16.44
CA SER A 180 -1.43 -1.06 17.69
C SER A 180 -1.66 -2.23 18.65
N TYR A 181 -0.89 -2.30 19.72
CA TYR A 181 -1.07 -3.34 20.73
C TYR A 181 -2.46 -3.29 21.40
N GLU A 182 -3.09 -2.12 21.38
CA GLU A 182 -4.37 -1.86 22.04
C GLU A 182 -5.57 -1.91 21.09
N CYS A 183 -5.35 -2.07 19.77
CA CYS A 183 -6.45 -2.13 18.83
C CYS A 183 -7.30 -3.40 19.05
N PHE A 184 -8.57 -3.30 18.68
CA PHE A 184 -9.47 -4.44 18.71
C PHE A 184 -9.38 -5.19 17.40
N VAL A 185 -9.25 -6.51 17.51
CA VAL A 185 -9.22 -7.41 16.36
C VAL A 185 -10.30 -8.48 16.50
N ARG A 186 -10.79 -8.95 15.35
CA ARG A 186 -11.56 -10.18 15.27
C ARG A 186 -11.14 -10.98 14.06
N ARG A 187 -11.51 -12.25 14.05
CA ARG A 187 -11.45 -13.07 12.84
C ARG A 187 -12.35 -12.46 11.77
N THR A 188 -11.80 -12.23 10.58
CA THR A 188 -12.56 -11.77 9.41
C THR A 188 -13.64 -12.81 9.08
N ARG A 189 -14.86 -12.33 8.82
CA ARG A 189 -15.97 -13.20 8.41
C ARG A 189 -15.75 -13.60 6.95
N ALA A 190 -15.77 -14.90 6.68
CA ALA A 190 -15.80 -15.44 5.33
C ALA A 190 -17.15 -15.12 4.65
#